data_AF-A0A942W2S8-F1
#
_entry.id   AF-A0A942W2S8-F1
#
_cell.length_a   1.000
_cell.length_b   1.000
_cell.length_c   1.000
_cell.angle_alpha   90.00
_cell.angle_beta   90.00
_cell.angle_gamma   90.00
#
_symmetry.space_group_name_H-M   'P 1'
#
loop_
_entity.id
_entity.type
_entity.pdbx_description
1 polymer ?
#
loop_
_entity_poly.entity_id
_entity_poly.type
_entity_poly.pdbx_seq_one_letter_code
_entity_poly.pdbx_strand_id
1 'polypeptide(L)'
;MAAFAADLNELLVEIYRNIEILEESELKKSRLNLSISEMHMIELIAKAGGGMTVSEIAGRLKVTRPSVTVAVNKLVQKGYCEKRRREDDGRAVAVILTGAGRKVEAFHARCHRNMIREISDDLTEGEKAELLRTMSRINTYFRTKI
;
A
#
# COMPACT_ATOMS: atom_id res chain seq x y z
N MET A 1 28.90 -16.38 -7.15
CA MET A 1 28.02 -16.38 -5.97
C MET A 1 28.17 -15.10 -5.15
N ALA A 2 29.37 -14.71 -4.71
CA ALA A 2 29.55 -13.47 -3.95
C ALA A 2 29.16 -12.18 -4.71
N ALA A 3 29.61 -12.03 -5.97
CA ALA A 3 29.25 -10.88 -6.81
C ALA A 3 27.74 -10.79 -7.05
N PHE A 4 27.12 -11.86 -7.56
CA PHE A 4 25.67 -11.93 -7.75
C PHE A 4 24.85 -11.54 -6.50
N ALA A 5 25.24 -12.02 -5.32
CA ALA A 5 24.54 -11.69 -4.09
C ALA A 5 24.68 -10.21 -3.70
N ALA A 6 25.85 -9.61 -3.93
CA ALA A 6 26.09 -8.20 -3.71
C ALA A 6 25.27 -7.33 -4.67
N ASP A 7 25.31 -7.65 -5.97
CA ASP A 7 24.58 -6.93 -7.01
C ASP A 7 23.07 -7.00 -6.77
N LEU A 8 22.54 -8.18 -6.43
CA LEU A 8 21.12 -8.34 -6.11
C LEU A 8 20.73 -7.55 -4.85
N ASN A 9 21.57 -7.53 -3.83
CA ASN A 9 21.30 -6.76 -2.61
C ASN A 9 21.28 -5.25 -2.90
N GLU A 10 22.26 -4.75 -3.65
CA GLU A 10 22.31 -3.34 -4.06
C GLU A 10 21.06 -2.97 -4.86
N LEU A 11 20.71 -3.78 -5.86
CA LEU A 11 19.53 -3.56 -6.69
C LEU A 11 18.23 -3.56 -5.87
N LEU A 12 18.04 -4.50 -4.94
CA LEU A 12 16.84 -4.54 -4.09
C LEU A 12 16.73 -3.31 -3.18
N VAL A 13 17.85 -2.87 -2.61
CA VAL A 13 17.89 -1.64 -1.79
C VAL A 13 17.59 -0.41 -2.63
N GLU A 14 18.17 -0.32 -3.82
CA GLU A 14 17.96 0.80 -4.73
C GLU A 14 16.51 0.87 -5.23
N ILE A 15 15.94 -0.25 -5.65
CA ILE A 15 14.52 -0.33 -6.07
C ILE A 15 13.60 0.12 -4.94
N TYR A 16 13.81 -0.35 -3.72
CA TYR A 16 12.99 0.05 -2.57
C TYR A 16 13.03 1.58 -2.35
N ARG A 17 14.24 2.16 -2.34
CA ARG A 17 14.42 3.61 -2.16
C ARG A 17 13.81 4.40 -3.30
N ASN A 18 14.00 3.96 -4.55
CA ASN A 18 13.47 4.65 -5.72
C ASN A 18 11.94 4.65 -5.73
N ILE A 19 11.30 3.55 -5.33
CA ILE A 19 9.84 3.50 -5.16
C ILE A 19 9.39 4.50 -4.09
N GLU A 20 10.03 4.52 -2.92
CA GLU A 20 9.69 5.46 -1.83
C GLU A 20 9.83 6.93 -2.27
N ILE A 21 10.92 7.28 -2.96
CA ILE A 21 11.14 8.64 -3.50
C ILE A 21 10.07 9.02 -4.52
N LEU A 22 9.70 8.10 -5.42
CA LEU A 22 8.66 8.33 -6.43
C LEU A 22 7.30 8.56 -5.78
N GLU A 23 6.88 7.70 -4.84
CA GLU A 23 5.61 7.86 -4.13
C GLU A 23 5.56 9.18 -3.35
N GLU A 24 6.64 9.55 -2.65
CA GLU A 24 6.74 10.84 -1.96
C GLU A 24 6.63 12.03 -2.91
N SER A 25 7.28 11.96 -4.07
CA SER A 25 7.26 13.01 -5.08
C SER A 25 5.84 13.22 -5.62
N GLU A 26 5.14 12.14 -5.96
CA GLU A 26 3.76 12.19 -6.43
C GLU A 26 2.81 12.72 -5.34
N LEU A 27 3.00 12.31 -4.09
CA LEU A 27 2.22 12.83 -2.97
C LEU A 27 2.46 14.33 -2.75
N LYS A 28 3.71 14.80 -2.81
CA LYS A 28 4.05 16.24 -2.70
C LYS A 28 3.40 17.06 -3.83
N LYS A 29 3.38 16.55 -5.06
CA LYS A 29 2.72 17.19 -6.21
C LYS A 29 1.20 17.28 -6.04
N SER A 30 0.58 16.28 -5.41
CA SER A 30 -0.88 16.21 -5.20
C SER A 30 -1.43 17.28 -4.23
N ARG A 31 -0.57 17.91 -3.42
CA ARG A 31 -0.94 18.83 -2.32
C ARG A 31 -1.90 18.22 -1.28
N LEU A 32 -1.99 16.89 -1.23
CA LEU A 32 -2.74 16.19 -0.20
C LEU A 32 -1.99 16.25 1.14
N ASN A 33 -2.68 16.61 2.22
CA ASN A 33 -2.11 16.58 3.57
C ASN A 33 -2.14 15.16 4.17
N LEU A 34 -1.37 14.26 3.56
CA LEU A 34 -1.25 12.85 3.94
C LEU A 34 0.21 12.45 4.05
N SER A 35 0.50 11.41 4.83
CA SER A 35 1.74 10.64 4.71
C SER A 35 1.56 9.44 3.78
N ILE A 36 2.68 8.84 3.33
CA ILE A 36 2.67 7.60 2.55
C ILE A 36 1.95 6.47 3.30
N SER A 37 2.25 6.28 4.58
CA SER A 37 1.61 5.25 5.39
C SER A 37 0.09 5.48 5.55
N GLU A 38 -0.35 6.73 5.61
CA GLU A 38 -1.79 7.07 5.63
C GLU A 38 -2.46 6.74 4.29
N MET A 39 -1.76 6.97 3.17
CA MET A 39 -2.23 6.63 1.82
C MET A 39 -2.32 5.12 1.60
N HIS A 40 -1.31 4.34 2.02
CA HIS A 40 -1.37 2.87 2.00
C HIS A 40 -2.47 2.32 2.91
N MET A 41 -2.75 2.98 4.05
CA MET A 41 -3.89 2.60 4.90
C MET A 41 -5.23 2.86 4.22
N ILE A 42 -5.38 3.98 3.51
CA ILE A 42 -6.57 4.27 2.69
C ILE A 42 -6.76 3.19 1.63
N GLU A 43 -5.70 2.85 0.88
CA GLU A 43 -5.72 1.79 -0.14
C GLU A 43 -6.15 0.44 0.45
N LEU A 44 -5.59 0.07 1.61
CA LEU A 44 -5.92 -1.17 2.29
C LEU A 44 -7.41 -1.25 2.66
N ILE A 45 -7.96 -0.17 3.21
CA ILE A 45 -9.38 -0.09 3.57
C ILE A 45 -10.26 -0.17 2.32
N ALA A 46 -9.87 0.48 1.22
CA ALA A 46 -10.59 0.44 -0.04
C ALA A 46 -10.67 -0.97 -0.61
N LYS A 47 -9.56 -1.72 -0.62
CA LYS A 47 -9.49 -3.11 -1.10
C LYS A 47 -10.43 -4.06 -0.34
N ALA A 48 -10.82 -3.73 0.89
CA ALA A 48 -11.78 -4.53 1.65
C ALA A 48 -13.24 -4.33 1.19
N GLY A 49 -13.56 -3.25 0.45
CA GLY A 49 -14.90 -2.96 -0.10
C GLY A 49 -15.95 -2.52 0.92
N GLY A 50 -16.02 -3.15 2.10
CA GLY A 50 -17.00 -2.88 3.17
C GLY A 50 -16.44 -2.20 4.41
N GLY A 51 -15.16 -1.81 4.39
CA GLY A 51 -14.43 -1.32 5.56
C GLY A 51 -13.70 -2.40 6.34
N MET A 52 -12.90 -1.97 7.31
CA MET A 52 -12.09 -2.86 8.14
C MET A 52 -12.06 -2.39 9.59
N THR A 53 -12.10 -3.33 10.53
CA THR A 53 -11.81 -3.07 11.94
C THR A 53 -10.33 -2.74 12.13
N VAL A 54 -10.00 -2.02 13.22
CA VAL A 54 -8.61 -1.75 13.62
C VAL A 54 -7.79 -3.04 13.75
N SER A 55 -8.40 -4.10 14.28
CA SER A 55 -7.74 -5.41 14.43
C SER A 55 -7.37 -6.04 13.09
N GLU A 56 -8.26 -5.96 12.10
CA GLU A 56 -7.99 -6.48 10.75
C GLU A 56 -6.91 -5.65 10.03
N ILE A 57 -6.97 -4.32 10.16
CA ILE A 57 -5.94 -3.42 9.59
C ILE A 57 -4.57 -3.72 10.22
N ALA A 58 -4.50 -3.85 11.54
CA ALA A 58 -3.27 -4.18 12.26
C ALA A 58 -2.69 -5.52 11.82
N GLY A 59 -3.54 -6.55 11.66
CA GLY A 59 -3.12 -7.86 11.18
C GLY A 59 -2.58 -7.83 9.75
N ARG A 60 -3.24 -7.09 8.83
CA ARG A 60 -2.79 -7.00 7.44
C ARG A 60 -1.52 -6.17 7.27
N LEU A 61 -1.37 -5.08 8.01
CA LEU A 61 -0.18 -4.23 7.97
C LEU A 61 0.98 -4.78 8.84
N LYS A 62 0.74 -5.84 9.62
CA LYS A 62 1.71 -6.41 10.58
C LYS A 62 2.27 -5.38 11.56
N VAL A 63 1.40 -4.48 12.03
CA VAL A 63 1.73 -3.45 13.02
C VAL A 63 0.81 -3.55 14.25
N THR A 64 1.12 -2.82 15.31
CA THR A 64 0.34 -2.89 16.55
C THR A 64 -1.00 -2.15 16.44
N ARG A 65 -2.03 -2.65 17.15
CA ARG A 65 -3.35 -2.01 17.20
C ARG A 65 -3.31 -0.55 17.70
N PRO A 66 -2.50 -0.17 18.71
CA PRO A 66 -2.35 1.23 19.10
C PRO A 66 -1.87 2.12 17.94
N SER A 67 -0.87 1.69 17.17
CA SER A 67 -0.36 2.44 16.02
C SER A 67 -1.43 2.64 14.95
N VAL A 68 -2.19 1.58 14.62
CA VAL A 68 -3.33 1.68 13.70
C VAL A 68 -4.40 2.62 14.24
N THR A 69 -4.72 2.54 15.53
CA THR A 69 -5.74 3.40 16.15
C THR A 69 -5.38 4.87 16.00
N VAL A 70 -4.11 5.23 16.25
CA VAL A 70 -3.61 6.61 16.06
C VAL A 70 -3.73 7.04 14.60
N ALA A 71 -3.30 6.20 13.65
CA ALA A 71 -3.37 6.51 12.22
C ALA A 71 -4.81 6.66 11.72
N VAL A 72 -5.71 5.75 12.12
CA VAL A 72 -7.14 5.82 11.79
C VAL A 72 -7.76 7.10 12.35
N ASN A 73 -7.47 7.46 13.60
CA ASN A 73 -8.01 8.69 14.20
C ASN A 73 -7.55 9.94 13.44
N LYS A 74 -6.28 9.99 12.98
CA LYS A 74 -5.79 11.06 12.11
C LYS A 74 -6.54 11.11 10.78
N LEU A 75 -6.73 9.97 10.12
CA LEU A 75 -7.48 9.90 8.87
C LEU A 75 -8.96 10.31 9.02
N VAL A 76 -9.58 9.99 10.16
CA VAL A 76 -10.93 10.46 10.49
C VAL A 76 -10.94 11.97 10.72
N GLN A 77 -10.00 12.50 11.50
CA GLN A 77 -9.89 13.94 11.73
C GLN A 77 -9.64 14.72 10.42
N LYS A 78 -8.86 14.16 9.50
CA LYS A 78 -8.62 14.70 8.16
C LYS A 78 -9.80 14.52 7.19
N GLY A 79 -10.85 13.79 7.59
CA GLY A 79 -12.06 13.59 6.79
C GLY A 79 -11.95 12.54 5.68
N TYR A 80 -10.90 11.70 5.67
CA TYR A 80 -10.73 10.65 4.66
C TYR A 80 -11.37 9.33 5.05
N CYS A 81 -11.53 9.09 6.34
CA CYS A 81 -12.19 7.90 6.89
C CYS A 81 -13.32 8.30 7.83
N GLU A 82 -14.25 7.37 8.05
CA GLU A 82 -15.23 7.44 9.12
C GLU A 82 -15.34 6.09 9.81
N LYS A 83 -15.80 6.10 11.06
CA LYS A 83 -16.06 4.89 11.83
C LYS A 83 -17.55 4.58 11.81
N ARG A 84 -17.91 3.36 11.44
CA ARG A 84 -19.29 2.87 11.39
C ARG A 84 -19.39 1.56 12.16
N ARG A 85 -20.46 1.40 12.95
CA ARG A 85 -20.80 0.09 13.53
C ARG A 85 -21.16 -0.86 12.39
N ARG A 86 -20.64 -2.08 12.40
CA ARG A 86 -21.03 -3.05 11.38
C ARG A 86 -22.47 -3.51 11.62
N GLU A 87 -23.17 -3.81 10.52
CA GLU A 87 -24.54 -4.31 10.57
C GLU A 87 -24.60 -5.78 10.97
N ASP A 88 -23.54 -6.55 10.65
CA ASP A 88 -23.40 -7.99 10.96
C ASP A 88 -22.94 -8.25 12.40
N ASP A 89 -22.17 -7.33 12.98
CA ASP A 89 -21.82 -7.34 14.41
C ASP A 89 -21.86 -5.91 14.96
N GLY A 90 -22.96 -5.56 15.63
CA GLY A 90 -23.18 -4.24 16.21
C GLY A 90 -22.18 -3.83 17.30
N ARG A 91 -21.32 -4.76 17.76
CA ARG A 91 -20.21 -4.47 18.69
C ARG A 91 -18.92 -4.10 17.94
N ALA A 92 -18.78 -4.52 16.69
CA ALA A 92 -17.62 -4.24 15.87
C ALA A 92 -17.74 -2.85 15.20
N VAL A 93 -16.67 -2.06 15.30
CA VAL A 93 -16.55 -0.78 14.59
C VAL A 93 -15.60 -0.96 13.42
N ALA A 94 -16.12 -0.76 12.21
CA ALA A 94 -15.35 -0.72 10.97
C ALA A 94 -14.94 0.73 10.65
N VAL A 95 -13.76 0.84 10.06
CA VAL A 95 -13.26 2.04 9.40
C VAL A 95 -13.58 1.92 7.92
N ILE A 96 -14.26 2.92 7.38
CA ILE A 96 -14.63 2.99 5.96
C ILE A 96 -14.13 4.30 5.36
N LEU A 97 -13.93 4.31 4.04
CA LEU A 97 -13.55 5.53 3.33
C LEU A 97 -14.74 6.46 3.16
N THR A 98 -14.51 7.75 3.35
CA THR A 98 -15.43 8.81 2.94
C THR A 98 -15.34 9.01 1.42
N GLY A 99 -16.17 9.90 0.87
CA GLY A 99 -16.02 10.33 -0.52
C GLY A 99 -14.65 10.95 -0.81
N ALA A 100 -14.07 11.69 0.15
CA ALA A 100 -12.72 12.23 0.02
C ALA A 100 -11.66 11.14 0.05
N GLY A 101 -11.79 10.15 0.95
CA GLY A 101 -10.89 8.99 1.01
C GLY A 101 -10.87 8.19 -0.30
N ARG A 102 -12.03 7.97 -0.92
CA ARG A 102 -12.12 7.31 -2.23
C ARG A 102 -11.44 8.09 -3.36
N LYS A 103 -11.49 9.43 -3.34
CA LYS A 103 -10.76 10.25 -4.32
C LYS A 103 -9.25 10.12 -4.17
N VAL A 104 -8.75 10.07 -2.93
CA VAL A 104 -7.33 9.83 -2.64
C VAL A 104 -6.92 8.44 -3.11
N GLU A 105 -7.71 7.41 -2.83
CA GLU A 105 -7.42 6.06 -3.32
C GLU A 105 -7.36 6.01 -4.85
N ALA A 106 -8.33 6.61 -5.54
CA ALA A 106 -8.34 6.65 -6.99
C ALA A 106 -7.12 7.39 -7.58
N PHE A 107 -6.66 8.45 -6.90
CA PHE A 107 -5.41 9.13 -7.24
C PHE A 107 -4.22 8.17 -7.09
N HIS A 108 -4.09 7.52 -5.94
CA HIS A 108 -3.01 6.58 -5.64
C HIS A 108 -2.97 5.39 -6.60
N ALA A 109 -4.13 4.78 -6.85
CA ALA A 109 -4.26 3.66 -7.80
C ALA A 109 -3.87 4.06 -9.23
N ARG A 110 -4.11 5.32 -9.64
CA ARG A 110 -3.65 5.84 -10.93
C ARG A 110 -2.14 6.01 -10.97
N CYS A 111 -1.52 6.53 -9.91
CA CYS A 111 -0.06 6.64 -9.82
C CYS A 111 0.60 5.27 -9.97
N HIS A 112 0.14 4.25 -9.23
CA HIS A 112 0.65 2.88 -9.38
C HIS A 112 0.44 2.33 -10.80
N ARG A 113 -0.74 2.54 -11.39
CA ARG A 113 -1.02 2.05 -12.75
C ARG A 113 -0.07 2.67 -13.77
N ASN A 114 0.20 3.97 -13.69
CA ASN A 114 1.11 4.66 -14.59
C ASN A 114 2.54 4.13 -14.42
N MET A 115 3.01 4.00 -13.17
CA MET A 115 4.34 3.44 -12.87
C MET A 115 4.51 2.03 -13.45
N ILE A 116 3.54 1.13 -13.22
CA ILE A 116 3.61 -0.24 -13.73
C ILE A 116 3.52 -0.30 -15.25
N ARG A 117 2.70 0.55 -15.87
CA ARG A 117 2.64 0.67 -17.34
C ARG A 117 4.01 1.08 -17.89
N GLU A 118 4.58 2.16 -17.40
CA GLU A 118 5.86 2.69 -17.89
C GLU A 118 7.02 1.69 -17.68
N ILE A 119 7.04 0.95 -16.56
CA ILE A 119 8.00 -0.15 -16.36
C ILE A 119 7.82 -1.27 -17.38
N SER A 120 6.57 -1.52 -17.81
CA SER A 120 6.22 -2.66 -18.66
C SER A 120 6.24 -2.35 -20.15
N ASP A 121 6.28 -1.08 -20.54
CA ASP A 121 6.14 -0.63 -21.93
C ASP A 121 7.34 -1.07 -22.79
N ASP A 122 8.54 -1.13 -22.21
CA ASP A 122 9.77 -1.55 -22.90
C ASP A 122 10.05 -3.07 -22.81
N LEU A 123 9.16 -3.85 -22.19
CA LEU A 123 9.34 -5.29 -21.99
C LEU A 123 8.55 -6.10 -23.04
N THR A 124 9.19 -7.12 -23.58
CA THR A 124 8.50 -8.18 -24.34
C THR A 124 7.60 -9.02 -23.43
N GLU A 125 6.62 -9.73 -23.99
CA GLU A 125 5.77 -10.65 -23.22
C GLU A 125 6.58 -11.75 -22.52
N GLY A 126 7.71 -12.18 -23.13
CA GLY A 126 8.64 -13.11 -22.51
C GLY A 126 9.32 -12.54 -21.27
N GLU A 127 9.80 -11.29 -21.33
CA GLU A 127 10.42 -10.61 -20.19
C GLU A 127 9.41 -10.31 -19.08
N LYS A 128 8.17 -9.94 -19.42
CA LYS A 128 7.08 -9.77 -18.43
C LYS A 128 6.82 -11.07 -17.68
N ALA A 129 6.74 -12.20 -18.39
CA ALA A 129 6.55 -13.51 -17.77
C ALA A 129 7.76 -13.93 -16.89
N GLU A 130 8.98 -13.62 -17.33
CA GLU A 130 10.21 -13.82 -16.56
C GLU A 130 10.22 -13.03 -15.25
N LEU A 131 9.91 -11.73 -15.35
CA LEU A 131 9.87 -10.81 -14.23
C LEU A 131 8.86 -11.26 -13.18
N LEU A 132 7.63 -11.57 -13.59
CA LEU A 132 6.59 -12.04 -12.67
C LEU A 132 6.99 -13.34 -11.98
N ARG A 133 7.58 -14.29 -12.72
CA ARG A 133 7.99 -15.58 -12.17
C ARG A 133 9.11 -15.43 -11.14
N THR A 134 10.14 -14.66 -11.44
CA THR A 134 11.29 -14.46 -10.54
C THR A 134 10.90 -13.64 -9.31
N MET A 135 10.18 -12.53 -9.49
CA MET A 135 9.68 -11.69 -8.39
C MET A 135 8.71 -12.45 -7.47
N SER A 136 7.87 -13.34 -8.02
CA SER A 136 6.98 -14.17 -7.20
C SER A 136 7.74 -15.12 -6.28
N ARG A 137 8.89 -15.65 -6.72
CA ARG A 137 9.75 -16.50 -5.87
C ARG A 137 10.39 -15.69 -4.74
N ILE A 138 10.86 -14.49 -5.05
CA ILE A 138 11.41 -13.56 -4.04
C ILE A 138 10.33 -13.22 -2.99
N ASN A 139 9.12 -12.84 -3.43
CA ASN A 139 8.02 -12.54 -2.52
C ASN A 139 7.59 -13.76 -1.69
N THR A 140 7.62 -14.96 -2.27
CA THR A 140 7.34 -16.21 -1.55
C THR A 140 8.32 -16.41 -0.41
N TYR A 141 9.62 -16.19 -0.64
CA TYR A 141 10.63 -16.24 0.43
C TYR A 141 10.30 -15.25 1.56
N PHE A 142 10.00 -13.98 1.25
CA PHE A 142 9.65 -13.00 2.29
C PHE A 142 8.44 -13.43 3.11
N ARG A 143 7.38 -13.95 2.47
CA ARG A 143 6.19 -14.47 3.16
C ARG A 143 6.48 -15.62 4.13
N THR A 144 7.59 -16.35 3.98
CA THR A 144 8.01 -17.36 4.97
C THR A 144 8.67 -16.77 6.22
N LYS A 145 9.03 -15.49 6.20
CA LYS A 145 9.78 -14.80 7.27
C LYS A 145 8.96 -13.79 8.04
N ILE A 146 7.81 -13.37 7.52
CA ILE A 146 6.87 -12.41 8.13
C ILE A 146 5.58 -13.08 8.55
#